data_AF-A0A0N1A667-F1
#
_entry.id   AF-A0A0N1A667-F1
#
_cell.length_a   1.000
_cell.length_b   1.000
_cell.length_c   1.000
_cell.angle_alpha   90.00
_cell.angle_beta   90.00
_cell.angle_gamma   90.00
#
_symmetry.space_group_name_H-M   'P 1'
#
loop_
_entity.id
_entity.type
_entity.pdbx_description
1 polymer ?
#
loop_
_entity_poly.entity_id
_entity_poly.type
_entity_poly.pdbx_seq_one_letter_code
_entity_poly.pdbx_strand_id
1 'polypeptide(L)' 'MPVDTPRLSAHKIRHTTSTILANKVPNLKVVQEQLGHTSINTTYIYVHPNLATMRDALQALE' A
#
# COMPACT_ATOMS: atom_id res chain seq x y z
N MET A 1 12.31 28.23 -15.54
CA MET A 1 10.86 27.96 -15.36
C MET A 1 10.68 27.40 -13.97
N PRO A 2 9.76 27.92 -13.14
CA PRO A 2 9.47 27.25 -11.88
C PRO A 2 8.81 25.91 -12.23
N VAL A 3 9.43 24.81 -11.82
CA VAL A 3 8.80 23.50 -11.87
C VAL A 3 7.64 23.54 -10.90
N ASP A 4 6.41 23.46 -11.43
CA ASP A 4 5.19 23.29 -10.64
C ASP A 4 5.28 21.99 -9.84
N THR A 5 5.93 22.08 -8.68
CA THR A 5 6.16 20.95 -7.81
C THR A 5 4.85 20.67 -7.08
N PRO A 6 4.31 19.44 -7.15
CA PRO A 6 3.05 19.13 -6.50
C PRO A 6 3.15 19.45 -5.01
N ARG A 7 2.33 20.38 -4.51
CA ARG A 7 2.35 20.74 -3.08
C ARG A 7 2.21 19.49 -2.21
N LEU A 8 3.13 19.31 -1.27
CA LEU A 8 3.07 18.25 -0.27
C LEU A 8 1.87 18.52 0.64
N SER A 9 1.07 17.49 0.90
CA SER A 9 -0.09 17.56 1.79
C SER A 9 -0.13 16.36 2.71
N ALA A 10 -0.81 16.48 3.86
CA ALA A 10 -1.01 15.38 4.80
C ALA A 10 -1.61 14.14 4.11
N HIS A 11 -2.50 14.36 3.14
CA HIS A 11 -3.11 13.27 2.36
C HIS A 11 -2.07 12.53 1.50
N LYS A 12 -1.14 13.24 0.85
CA LYS A 12 -0.05 12.62 0.07
C LYS A 12 0.91 11.83 0.95
N ILE A 13 1.23 12.34 2.14
CA ILE A 13 2.04 11.61 3.13
C ILE A 13 1.33 10.31 3.52
N ARG A 14 0.02 10.38 3.83
CA ARG A 14 -0.78 9.19 4.14
C ARG A 14 -0.74 8.16 3.01
N HIS A 15 -0.86 8.58 1.76
CA HIS A 15 -0.74 7.69 0.60
C HIS A 15 0.62 7.00 0.56
N THR A 16 1.71 7.76 0.68
CA THR A 16 3.07 7.20 0.70
C THR A 16 3.26 6.19 1.84
N THR A 17 2.82 6.52 3.06
CA THR A 17 2.88 5.60 4.20
C THR A 17 2.05 4.33 3.95
N SER A 18 0.86 4.47 3.37
CA SER A 18 -0.04 3.35 3.06
C SER A 18 0.57 2.38 2.05
N THR A 19 1.18 2.89 0.98
CA THR A 19 1.89 2.07 -0.02
C THR A 19 3.08 1.34 0.59
N ILE A 20 3.89 2.02 1.42
CA ILE A 20 5.02 1.38 2.11
C ILE A 20 4.53 0.26 3.03
N LEU A 21 3.45 0.51 3.78
CA LEU A 21 2.89 -0.46 4.72
C LEU A 21 2.31 -1.68 3.99
N ALA A 22 1.53 -1.46 2.92
CA ALA A 22 0.97 -2.53 2.09
C ALA A 22 2.03 -3.42 1.43
N ASN A 23 3.20 -2.87 1.10
CA ASN A 23 4.30 -3.64 0.52
C ASN A 23 5.09 -4.46 1.55
N LYS A 24 5.11 -4.04 2.82
CA LYS A 24 5.91 -4.68 3.88
C LYS A 24 5.10 -5.62 4.76
N VAL A 25 3.79 -5.43 4.84
CA VAL A 25 2.91 -6.18 5.74
C VAL A 25 2.10 -7.17 4.90
N PRO A 26 2.37 -8.49 5.02
CA PRO A 26 1.67 -9.50 4.22
C PRO A 26 0.17 -9.62 4.59
N ASN A 27 -0.24 -9.07 5.74
CA ASN A 27 -1.63 -9.04 6.16
C ASN A 27 -2.28 -7.68 5.87
N LEU A 28 -3.08 -7.62 4.79
CA LEU A 28 -3.81 -6.41 4.38
C LEU A 28 -4.80 -5.90 5.44
N LYS A 29 -5.28 -6.76 6.34
CA LYS A 29 -6.18 -6.38 7.45
C LYS A 29 -5.48 -5.44 8.44
N VAL A 30 -4.21 -5.68 8.73
CA VAL A 30 -3.39 -4.83 9.62
C VAL A 30 -3.24 -3.43 9.03
N VAL A 31 -3.02 -3.35 7.71
CA VAL A 31 -2.95 -2.07 6.98
C VAL A 31 -4.28 -1.34 7.04
N GLN A 32 -5.40 -2.06 6.83
CA GLN A 32 -6.75 -1.47 6.89
C GLN A 32 -7.08 -0.88 8.26
N GLU A 33 -6.75 -1.59 9.34
CA GLU A 33 -6.97 -1.12 10.71
C GLU A 33 -6.08 0.07 11.05
N GLN A 34 -4.81 0.05 10.66
CA GLN A 34 -3.88 1.16 10.85
C GLN A 34 -4.34 2.43 10.13
N LEU A 35 -4.92 2.29 8.94
CA LEU A 35 -5.46 3.41 8.15
C LEU A 35 -6.88 3.84 8.58
N GLY A 36 -7.52 3.10 9.48
CA GLY A 36 -8.88 3.36 9.93
C GLY A 36 -9.92 3.26 8.81
N HIS A 37 -9.66 2.46 7.77
CA HIS A 37 -10.60 2.29 6.67
C HIS A 37 -11.76 1.40 7.11
N THR A 38 -12.99 1.83 6.88
CA THR A 38 -14.20 1.04 7.16
C THR A 38 -14.37 -0.13 6.21
N SER A 39 -13.81 -0.04 4.99
CA SER A 39 -13.86 -1.07 3.97
C SER A 39 -12.47 -1.52 3.54
N ILE A 40 -12.30 -2.83 3.40
CA ILE A 40 -11.06 -3.41 2.87
C ILE A 40 -10.81 -2.98 1.42
N ASN A 41 -11.86 -2.75 0.64
CA ASN A 41 -11.76 -2.31 -0.75
C ASN A 41 -11.06 -0.95 -0.88
N THR A 42 -11.26 -0.05 0.09
CA THR A 42 -10.57 1.25 0.12
C THR A 42 -9.06 1.08 0.38
N THR A 43 -8.65 0.02 1.05
CA THR A 43 -7.24 -0.30 1.31
C THR A 43 -6.60 -0.99 0.10
N TYR A 44 -7.40 -1.73 -0.67
CA TYR A 44 -6.94 -2.48 -1.84
C TYR A 44 -6.30 -1.59 -2.92
N ILE A 45 -6.61 -0.29 -2.95
CA ILE A 45 -5.99 0.67 -3.89
C ILE A 45 -4.47 0.76 -3.76
N TYR A 46 -3.89 0.33 -2.63
CA TYR A 46 -2.44 0.35 -2.40
C TYR A 46 -1.76 -0.99 -2.68
N VAL A 47 -2.53 -2.02 -3.03
CA VAL A 47 -2.03 -3.37 -3.27
C VAL A 47 -1.87 -3.57 -4.77
N HIS A 48 -0.64 -3.78 -5.19
CA HIS A 48 -0.29 -4.03 -6.59
C HIS A 48 0.52 -5.31 -6.69
N PRO A 49 -0.15 -6.50 -6.66
CA PRO A 49 0.57 -7.76 -6.74
C PRO A 49 1.18 -7.90 -8.13
N ASN A 50 2.45 -8.29 -8.18
CA ASN A 50 3.13 -8.63 -9.42
C ASN A 50 3.39 -10.15 -9.47
N LEU A 51 3.83 -10.61 -10.65
CA LEU A 51 4.05 -12.04 -10.89
C LEU A 51 5.18 -12.63 -10.03
N ALA A 52 6.17 -11.82 -9.62
CA ALA A 52 7.21 -12.27 -8.71
C ALA A 52 6.62 -12.51 -7.31
N THR A 53 5.84 -11.56 -6.77
CA THR A 53 5.18 -11.69 -5.46
C THR A 53 4.28 -12.92 -5.39
N MET A 54 3.55 -13.24 -6.48
CA MET A 54 2.72 -14.45 -6.54
C MET A 54 3.56 -15.74 -6.53
N ARG A 55 4.73 -15.73 -7.19
CA ARG A 55 5.65 -16.88 -7.18
C ARG A 55 6.29 -17.07 -5.81
N ASP A 56 6.76 -16.00 -5.18
CA ASP A 56 7.36 -16.04 -3.84
C ASP A 56 6.36 -16.59 -2.81
N ALA A 57 5.08 -16.19 -2.92
CA ALA A 57 4.01 -16.69 -2.06
C ALA A 57 3.78 -18.21 -2.21
N LEU A 58 3.92 -18.76 -3.43
CA LEU A 58 3.84 -20.19 -3.68
C LEU A 58 5.08 -20.93 -3.17
N GLN A 59 6.27 -20.38 -3.37
CA GLN A 59 7.53 -20.95 -2.87
C GLN A 59 7.59 -21.01 -1.34
N ALA A 60 6.98 -20.04 -0.65
CA ALA A 60 6.94 -20.02 0.82
C ALA A 60 6.07 -21.14 1.43
N LEU A 61 5.35 -21.93 0.61
CA LEU A 61 4.57 -23.09 1.04
C LEU A 61 5.37 -24.40 1.04
N GLU A 62 6.54 -24.41 0.38
CA GLU A 62 7.48 -25.54 0.33
C GLU A 62 8.40 -25.55 1.56
#